data_AF-A0A250XS63-F1
#
_entry.id   AF-A0A250XS63-F1
#
_cell.length_a   1.000
_cell.length_b   1.000
_cell.length_c   1.000
_cell.angle_alpha   90.00
_cell.angle_beta   90.00
_cell.angle_gamma   90.00
#
_symmetry.space_group_name_H-M   'P 1'
#
loop_
_entity.id
_entity.type
_entity.pdbx_description
1 polymer ?
#
loop_
_entity_poly.entity_id
_entity_poly.type
_entity_poly.pdbx_seq_one_letter_code
_entity_poly.pdbx_strand_id
1 'polypeptide(L)'
;MSLCTSLLFVISFVFLGVALHANAHSRDEHMKHLISAKQNPSAHFDQWVTQHAREYVRDAAEYSRRLAIWMENLEYVLEYNSRHTSHWLGLNSLADLTVEEYKEKYLGYDNAARLQHTKLRATPFKYADVNEADLPISIDWRTKGAVSEVKNQAQCGSCWAFSTTGSVEGINSIVTGSLISLSEQELVDCDKGEDKGCQGGLMDYAYEFIIKNGGIDTEVDYPYTASDGECIKRKLKRKVVSIDGYEDVPANDEKALRKAVAHQPVSVAIEADQKAFQLYMGGVFSDETCGTALDHGVLVVGYGVDPTEGEYYIVKNSWGPEWGDKGYIKMKTFVEAKEGLCGIAMAASYPTKTSPNPPEPGPDPGPDPGPDPGPTPGPQPVKCDDTAECPPSTTCCCVNSVFNMCLQWGCCPMVKATCCEDQQHCCPQTAPVCDVIHGRCLPTSGSPLEAVPWAQKTLATSTQVSIFDKVFKRFSGKGKQTAVA
;
A
#
# COMPACT_ATOMS: atom_id res chain seq x y z
N MET A 1 -46.53 -24.44 -41.92
CA MET A 1 -47.30 -23.76 -40.85
C MET A 1 -46.72 -24.24 -39.53
N SER A 2 -45.57 -23.72 -39.10
CA SER A 2 -45.34 -22.45 -38.37
C SER A 2 -46.07 -22.42 -37.03
N LEU A 3 -45.29 -22.49 -35.93
CA LEU A 3 -45.48 -21.86 -34.60
C LEU A 3 -44.81 -22.71 -33.50
N CYS A 4 -43.49 -22.57 -33.30
CA CYS A 4 -42.88 -22.84 -31.97
C CYS A 4 -41.42 -22.31 -31.83
N THR A 5 -41.12 -21.08 -32.27
CA THR A 5 -39.78 -20.47 -32.10
C THR A 5 -39.88 -19.01 -31.71
N SER A 6 -40.45 -18.72 -30.54
CA SER A 6 -40.54 -17.33 -30.03
C SER A 6 -40.50 -17.23 -28.50
N LEU A 7 -39.60 -17.96 -27.82
CA LEU A 7 -39.40 -17.78 -26.38
C LEU A 7 -37.93 -17.73 -25.90
N LEU A 8 -36.96 -17.66 -26.83
CA LEU A 8 -35.53 -17.55 -26.49
C LEU A 8 -34.91 -16.18 -26.80
N PHE A 9 -35.65 -15.26 -27.44
CA PHE A 9 -35.14 -13.93 -27.82
C PHE A 9 -35.44 -12.81 -26.80
N VAL A 10 -36.17 -13.09 -25.72
CA VAL A 10 -36.57 -12.04 -24.76
C VAL A 10 -35.64 -11.96 -23.53
N ILE A 11 -34.81 -12.98 -23.26
CA ILE A 11 -33.95 -13.00 -22.06
C ILE A 11 -32.62 -12.26 -22.29
N SER A 12 -32.16 -12.08 -23.55
CA SER A 12 -30.91 -11.36 -23.83
C SER A 12 -31.03 -9.82 -23.81
N PHE A 13 -32.25 -9.27 -23.96
CA PHE A 13 -32.47 -7.82 -23.92
C PHE A 13 -32.62 -7.27 -22.49
N VAL A 14 -32.99 -8.11 -21.52
CA VAL A 14 -33.18 -7.68 -20.13
C VAL A 14 -31.84 -7.44 -19.44
N PHE A 15 -30.81 -8.26 -19.70
CA PHE A 15 -29.48 -8.05 -19.10
C PHE A 15 -28.71 -6.85 -19.68
N LEU A 16 -28.85 -6.57 -20.98
CA LEU A 16 -28.21 -5.41 -21.63
C LEU A 16 -28.83 -4.08 -21.16
N GLY A 17 -30.16 -4.07 -20.96
CA GLY A 17 -30.88 -2.91 -20.42
C GLY A 17 -30.46 -2.58 -18.99
N VAL A 18 -30.28 -3.57 -18.12
CA VAL A 18 -29.96 -3.35 -16.69
C VAL A 18 -28.59 -2.71 -16.49
N ALA A 19 -27.56 -3.09 -17.26
CA ALA A 19 -26.21 -2.51 -17.12
C ALA A 19 -26.12 -1.05 -17.59
N LEU A 20 -26.75 -0.72 -18.73
CA LEU A 20 -26.81 0.66 -19.24
C LEU A 20 -27.64 1.56 -18.31
N HIS A 21 -28.76 1.06 -17.77
CA HIS A 21 -29.58 1.80 -16.80
C HIS A 21 -28.85 1.98 -15.46
N ALA A 22 -28.07 0.99 -15.00
CA ALA A 22 -27.27 1.12 -13.77
C ALA A 22 -26.17 2.19 -13.89
N ASN A 23 -25.45 2.24 -15.02
CA ASN A 23 -24.40 3.25 -15.26
C ASN A 23 -24.98 4.67 -15.45
N ALA A 24 -26.11 4.80 -16.15
CA ALA A 24 -26.79 6.09 -16.28
C ALA A 24 -27.33 6.56 -14.93
N HIS A 25 -27.91 5.67 -14.13
CA HIS A 25 -28.39 5.98 -12.78
C HIS A 25 -27.25 6.35 -11.83
N SER A 26 -26.08 5.68 -11.90
CA SER A 26 -24.92 6.06 -11.09
C SER A 26 -24.38 7.43 -11.47
N ARG A 27 -24.37 7.78 -12.76
CA ARG A 27 -23.92 9.09 -13.22
C ARG A 27 -24.89 10.21 -12.85
N ASP A 28 -26.19 10.02 -13.00
CA ASP A 28 -27.19 11.05 -12.67
C ASP A 28 -27.20 11.37 -11.16
N GLU A 29 -27.14 10.34 -10.32
CA GLU A 29 -27.00 10.52 -8.87
C GLU A 29 -25.67 11.22 -8.51
N HIS A 30 -24.57 10.84 -9.16
CA HIS A 30 -23.28 11.51 -9.00
C HIS A 30 -23.34 12.99 -9.37
N MET A 31 -23.99 13.35 -10.47
CA MET A 31 -24.17 14.76 -10.86
C MET A 31 -25.01 15.55 -9.86
N LYS A 32 -26.04 14.96 -9.25
CA LYS A 32 -26.80 15.60 -8.15
C LYS A 32 -25.91 15.87 -6.95
N HIS A 33 -25.04 14.93 -6.58
CA HIS A 33 -24.06 15.14 -5.51
C HIS A 33 -23.11 16.30 -5.81
N LEU A 34 -22.55 16.38 -7.02
CA LEU A 34 -21.67 17.49 -7.43
C LEU A 34 -22.38 18.85 -7.41
N ILE A 35 -23.64 18.91 -7.86
CA ILE A 35 -24.43 20.16 -7.80
C ILE A 35 -24.71 20.58 -6.35
N SER A 36 -25.02 19.62 -5.47
CA SER A 36 -25.20 19.88 -4.04
C SER A 36 -23.89 20.35 -3.38
N ALA A 37 -22.75 19.75 -3.74
CA ALA A 37 -21.43 20.17 -3.31
C ALA A 37 -21.14 21.62 -3.70
N LYS A 38 -21.53 22.04 -4.91
CA LYS A 38 -21.36 23.45 -5.34
C LYS A 38 -22.20 24.44 -4.53
N GLN A 39 -23.37 24.01 -4.03
CA GLN A 39 -24.25 24.86 -3.21
C GLN A 39 -23.76 24.98 -1.77
N ASN A 40 -23.13 23.94 -1.22
CA ASN A 40 -22.58 23.95 0.14
C ASN A 40 -21.19 23.26 0.20
N PRO A 41 -20.13 23.91 -0.31
CA PRO A 41 -18.83 23.28 -0.48
C PRO A 41 -18.21 22.81 0.84
N SER A 42 -18.25 23.60 1.90
CA SER A 42 -17.62 23.26 3.18
C SER A 42 -18.22 22.00 3.80
N ALA A 43 -19.55 21.86 3.81
CA ALA A 43 -20.19 20.67 4.39
C ALA A 43 -19.91 19.40 3.59
N HIS A 44 -19.87 19.48 2.25
CA HIS A 44 -19.50 18.34 1.40
C HIS A 44 -18.02 18.01 1.49
N PHE A 45 -17.15 19.01 1.65
CA PHE A 45 -15.74 18.79 1.90
C PHE A 45 -15.49 18.12 3.25
N ASP A 46 -16.20 18.49 4.32
CA ASP A 46 -16.11 17.81 5.62
C ASP A 46 -16.51 16.33 5.53
N GLN A 47 -17.56 16.03 4.76
CA GLN A 47 -17.96 14.66 4.47
C GLN A 47 -16.88 13.93 3.67
N TRP A 48 -16.34 14.56 2.62
CA TRP A 48 -15.28 14.02 1.79
C TRP A 48 -14.00 13.73 2.60
N VAL A 49 -13.60 14.65 3.48
CA VAL A 49 -12.46 14.51 4.42
C VAL A 49 -12.66 13.30 5.32
N THR A 50 -13.88 13.12 5.85
CA THR A 50 -14.22 11.97 6.70
C THR A 50 -14.20 10.66 5.92
N GLN A 51 -14.79 10.64 4.73
CA GLN A 51 -14.85 9.47 3.86
C GLN A 51 -13.47 8.97 3.44
N HIS A 52 -12.54 9.90 3.16
CA HIS A 52 -11.18 9.60 2.71
C HIS A 52 -10.14 9.63 3.84
N ALA A 53 -10.59 9.65 5.11
CA ALA A 53 -9.74 9.66 6.30
C ALA A 53 -8.61 10.71 6.25
N ARG A 54 -8.94 11.94 5.81
CA ARG A 54 -7.98 13.05 5.74
C ARG A 54 -7.81 13.74 7.09
N GLU A 55 -6.58 14.12 7.43
CA GLU A 55 -6.22 14.70 8.73
C GLU A 55 -5.93 16.21 8.66
N TYR A 56 -6.90 17.03 8.21
CA TYR A 56 -6.72 18.49 8.12
C TYR A 56 -7.27 19.27 9.30
N VAL A 57 -8.14 18.66 10.11
CA VAL A 57 -8.95 19.36 11.13
C VAL A 57 -8.10 20.08 12.20
N ARG A 58 -6.85 19.65 12.40
CA ARG A 58 -5.93 20.25 13.37
C ARG A 58 -5.10 21.41 12.80
N ASP A 59 -5.12 21.60 11.48
CA ASP A 59 -4.42 22.65 10.77
C ASP A 59 -5.39 23.46 9.91
N ALA A 60 -5.85 24.59 10.46
CA ALA A 60 -6.82 25.46 9.79
C ALA A 60 -6.29 26.04 8.47
N ALA A 61 -4.97 26.24 8.34
CA ALA A 61 -4.37 26.75 7.12
C ALA A 61 -4.37 25.67 6.03
N GLU A 62 -3.98 24.45 6.38
CA GLU A 62 -4.03 23.31 5.45
C GLU A 62 -5.46 22.95 5.06
N TYR A 63 -6.40 22.93 6.02
CA TYR A 63 -7.82 22.74 5.72
C TYR A 63 -8.34 23.76 4.69
N SER A 64 -8.05 25.04 4.92
CA SER A 64 -8.51 26.12 4.03
C SER A 64 -7.89 25.99 2.63
N ARG A 65 -6.61 25.61 2.55
CA ARG A 65 -5.91 25.35 1.29
C ARG A 65 -6.54 24.17 0.54
N ARG A 66 -6.75 23.04 1.22
CA ARG A 66 -7.30 21.81 0.63
C ARG A 66 -8.74 22.00 0.18
N LEU A 67 -9.55 22.72 0.95
CA LEU A 67 -10.91 23.11 0.56
C LEU A 67 -10.89 23.95 -0.73
N ALA A 68 -9.99 24.93 -0.84
CA ALA A 68 -9.90 25.76 -2.04
C ALA A 68 -9.53 24.94 -3.29
N ILE A 69 -8.55 24.04 -3.18
CA ILE A 69 -8.15 23.14 -4.26
C ILE A 69 -9.30 22.20 -4.65
N TRP A 70 -9.97 21.63 -3.66
CA TRP A 70 -11.12 20.74 -3.86
C TRP A 70 -12.27 21.46 -4.56
N MET A 71 -12.53 22.73 -4.23
CA MET A 71 -13.53 23.55 -4.91
C MET A 71 -13.15 23.85 -6.36
N GLU A 72 -11.88 24.14 -6.64
CA GLU A 72 -11.39 24.30 -8.02
C GLU A 72 -11.56 23.02 -8.84
N ASN A 73 -11.26 21.86 -8.22
CA ASN A 73 -11.48 20.56 -8.84
C ASN A 73 -12.96 20.25 -9.06
N LEU A 74 -13.84 20.65 -8.14
CA LEU A 74 -15.30 20.54 -8.31
C LEU A 74 -15.80 21.36 -9.51
N GLU A 75 -15.32 22.59 -9.67
CA GLU A 75 -15.69 23.42 -10.82
C GLU A 75 -15.24 22.79 -12.14
N TYR A 76 -14.00 22.30 -12.20
CA TYR A 76 -13.48 21.58 -13.35
C TYR A 76 -14.31 20.33 -13.67
N VAL A 77 -14.64 19.50 -12.68
CA VAL A 77 -15.45 18.29 -12.84
C VAL A 77 -16.84 18.62 -13.40
N LEU A 78 -17.49 19.65 -12.88
CA LEU A 78 -18.81 20.08 -13.35
C LEU A 78 -18.79 20.55 -14.80
N GLU A 79 -17.79 21.37 -15.18
CA GLU A 79 -17.63 21.82 -16.55
C GLU A 79 -17.31 20.65 -17.48
N TYR A 80 -16.38 19.79 -17.10
CA TYR A 80 -15.95 18.65 -17.88
C TYR A 80 -17.10 17.68 -18.16
N ASN A 81 -17.87 17.32 -17.11
CA ASN A 81 -18.99 16.40 -17.21
C ASN A 81 -20.16 16.95 -18.03
N SER A 82 -20.23 18.26 -18.26
CA SER A 82 -21.22 18.88 -19.15
C SER A 82 -20.90 18.72 -20.64
N ARG A 83 -19.64 18.42 -20.98
CA ARG A 83 -19.13 18.31 -22.35
C ARG A 83 -18.89 16.86 -22.81
N HIS A 84 -18.71 15.93 -21.88
CA HIS A 84 -18.33 14.55 -22.19
C HIS A 84 -19.43 13.57 -21.79
N THR A 85 -19.70 12.58 -22.65
CA THR A 85 -20.72 11.56 -22.39
C THR A 85 -20.16 10.16 -22.19
N SER A 86 -19.01 9.83 -22.79
CA SER A 86 -18.38 8.50 -22.75
C SER A 86 -17.89 8.10 -21.35
N HIS A 87 -17.47 9.10 -20.56
CA HIS A 87 -16.99 8.95 -19.20
C HIS A 87 -17.35 10.17 -18.36
N TRP A 88 -17.13 10.06 -17.05
CA TRP A 88 -17.35 11.16 -16.11
C TRP A 88 -16.24 11.21 -15.06
N LEU A 89 -16.00 12.43 -14.60
CA LEU A 89 -15.08 12.76 -13.53
C LEU A 89 -15.83 12.88 -12.20
N GLY A 90 -15.10 12.83 -11.09
CA GLY A 90 -15.63 12.97 -9.76
C GLY A 90 -14.60 13.48 -8.75
N LEU A 91 -15.09 13.79 -7.56
CA LEU A 91 -14.25 14.18 -6.42
C LEU A 91 -13.74 12.93 -5.70
N ASN A 92 -12.88 12.17 -6.37
CA ASN A 92 -12.27 10.95 -5.84
C ASN A 92 -11.23 11.27 -4.74
N SER A 93 -10.47 10.26 -4.31
CA SER A 93 -9.47 10.41 -3.24
C SER A 93 -8.39 11.46 -3.54
N LEU A 94 -8.13 11.82 -4.79
CA LEU A 94 -7.10 12.78 -5.20
C LEU A 94 -7.66 14.21 -5.42
N ALA A 95 -8.93 14.45 -5.09
CA ALA A 95 -9.62 15.70 -5.40
C ALA A 95 -9.14 16.91 -4.58
N ASP A 96 -8.32 16.72 -3.55
CA ASP A 96 -7.72 17.78 -2.74
C ASP A 96 -6.29 18.15 -3.16
N LEU A 97 -5.79 17.56 -4.26
CA LEU A 97 -4.46 17.83 -4.80
C LEU A 97 -4.54 18.73 -6.03
N THR A 98 -3.56 19.63 -6.17
CA THR A 98 -3.34 20.30 -7.46
C THR A 98 -2.75 19.32 -8.47
N VAL A 99 -2.75 19.73 -9.74
CA VAL A 99 -2.15 18.95 -10.81
C VAL A 99 -0.65 18.73 -10.53
N GLU A 100 0.05 19.76 -10.08
CA GLU A 100 1.47 19.72 -9.75
C GLU A 100 1.76 18.80 -8.56
N GLU A 101 0.94 18.86 -7.51
CA GLU A 101 1.10 18.03 -6.32
C GLU A 101 0.92 16.53 -6.62
N TYR A 102 -0.06 16.16 -7.46
CA TYR A 102 -0.21 14.74 -7.80
C TYR A 102 0.87 14.27 -8.78
N LYS A 103 1.27 15.10 -9.75
CA LYS A 103 2.35 14.76 -10.69
C LYS A 103 3.64 14.42 -9.96
N GLU A 104 4.01 15.23 -8.97
CA GLU A 104 5.25 15.05 -8.20
C GLU A 104 5.24 13.77 -7.35
N LYS A 105 4.07 13.33 -6.90
CA LYS A 105 3.96 12.31 -5.82
C LYS A 105 3.44 10.95 -6.27
N TYR A 106 2.69 10.87 -7.36
CA TYR A 106 1.96 9.66 -7.77
C TYR A 106 2.46 9.06 -9.08
N LEU A 107 3.27 9.80 -9.83
CA LEU A 107 3.87 9.38 -11.10
C LEU A 107 5.31 8.92 -10.85
N GLY A 108 5.83 8.02 -11.69
CA GLY A 108 7.14 7.42 -11.44
C GLY A 108 7.65 6.44 -12.50
N TYR A 109 7.12 6.50 -13.73
CA TYR A 109 7.68 5.73 -14.83
C TYR A 109 8.91 6.42 -15.41
N ASP A 110 10.04 5.72 -15.53
CA ASP A 110 11.28 6.25 -16.11
C ASP A 110 11.30 6.05 -17.65
N ASN A 111 10.64 6.96 -18.36
CA ASN A 111 10.61 6.95 -19.83
C ASN A 111 12.00 7.13 -20.46
N ALA A 112 12.91 7.85 -19.79
CA ALA A 112 14.28 8.03 -20.28
C ALA A 112 15.07 6.72 -20.23
N ALA A 113 14.90 5.93 -19.17
CA ALA A 113 15.44 4.59 -19.06
C ALA A 113 14.86 3.67 -20.16
N ARG A 114 13.54 3.70 -20.40
CA ARG A 114 12.90 2.91 -21.47
C ARG A 114 13.53 3.17 -22.84
N LEU A 115 13.71 4.44 -23.22
CA LEU A 115 14.31 4.83 -24.51
C LEU A 115 15.78 4.42 -24.66
N GLN A 116 16.50 4.23 -23.55
CA GLN A 116 17.86 3.70 -23.55
C GLN A 116 17.87 2.17 -23.67
N HIS A 117 16.95 1.51 -22.97
CA HIS A 117 16.85 0.05 -22.91
C HIS A 117 16.33 -0.57 -24.22
N THR A 118 15.33 0.04 -24.86
CA THR A 118 14.74 -0.41 -26.15
C THR A 118 15.75 -0.57 -27.27
N LYS A 119 16.86 0.19 -27.25
CA LYS A 119 17.91 0.09 -28.27
C LYS A 119 18.67 -1.25 -28.22
N LEU A 120 18.49 -2.05 -27.17
CA LEU A 120 19.35 -3.19 -26.84
C LEU A 120 18.69 -4.56 -27.00
N ARG A 121 17.36 -4.68 -27.15
CA ARG A 121 16.68 -6.00 -27.19
C ARG A 121 15.50 -6.07 -28.16
N ALA A 122 15.77 -6.43 -29.42
CA ALA A 122 14.73 -6.93 -30.32
C ALA A 122 14.55 -8.44 -30.04
N THR A 123 13.65 -8.81 -29.14
CA THR A 123 13.24 -10.21 -28.96
C THR A 123 12.09 -10.56 -29.92
N PRO A 124 11.98 -11.81 -30.40
CA PRO A 124 10.81 -12.26 -31.13
C PRO A 124 9.56 -12.14 -30.24
N PHE A 125 8.49 -11.54 -30.76
CA PHE A 125 7.22 -11.44 -30.05
C PHE A 125 6.46 -12.76 -30.13
N LYS A 126 6.28 -13.47 -29.01
CA LYS A 126 5.66 -14.80 -28.93
C LYS A 126 4.30 -14.89 -29.62
N TYR A 127 3.50 -13.83 -29.57
CA TYR A 127 2.13 -13.83 -30.11
C TYR A 127 2.04 -13.23 -31.53
N ALA A 128 3.15 -13.05 -32.24
CA ALA A 128 3.15 -12.45 -33.59
C ALA A 128 2.21 -13.19 -34.56
N ASP A 129 2.25 -14.51 -34.57
CA ASP A 129 1.49 -15.38 -35.47
C ASP A 129 0.04 -15.66 -35.01
N VAL A 130 -0.37 -15.15 -33.85
CA VAL A 130 -1.76 -15.28 -33.39
C VAL A 130 -2.67 -14.46 -34.32
N ASN A 131 -3.70 -15.09 -34.87
CA ASN A 131 -4.68 -14.41 -35.70
C ASN A 131 -5.68 -13.64 -34.83
N GLU A 132 -5.91 -12.36 -35.15
CA GLU A 132 -6.83 -11.49 -34.41
C GLU A 132 -8.27 -12.04 -34.40
N ALA A 133 -8.68 -12.74 -35.47
CA ALA A 133 -10.01 -13.32 -35.57
C ALA A 133 -10.26 -14.48 -34.59
N ASP A 134 -9.19 -15.09 -34.06
CA ASP A 134 -9.27 -16.20 -33.11
C ASP A 134 -9.29 -15.73 -31.65
N LEU A 135 -9.07 -14.42 -31.42
CA LEU A 135 -9.10 -13.84 -30.08
C LEU A 135 -10.55 -13.72 -29.55
N PRO A 136 -10.76 -13.85 -28.24
CA PRO A 136 -12.07 -13.57 -27.66
C PRO A 136 -12.46 -12.10 -27.92
N ILE A 137 -13.76 -11.83 -28.05
CA ILE A 137 -14.26 -10.44 -28.20
C ILE A 137 -13.98 -9.62 -26.94
N SER A 138 -14.07 -10.26 -25.77
CA SER A 138 -13.79 -9.67 -24.46
C SER A 138 -13.07 -10.67 -23.57
N ILE A 139 -12.12 -10.19 -22.78
CA ILE A 139 -11.44 -10.95 -21.74
C ILE A 139 -11.29 -10.10 -20.49
N ASP A 140 -11.47 -10.71 -19.32
CA ASP A 140 -11.28 -10.07 -18.03
C ASP A 140 -10.59 -11.05 -17.08
N TRP A 141 -9.30 -10.85 -16.85
CA TRP A 141 -8.48 -11.72 -16.00
C TRP A 141 -8.90 -11.72 -14.53
N ARG A 142 -9.66 -10.71 -14.08
CA ARG A 142 -10.24 -10.67 -12.72
C ARG A 142 -11.21 -11.83 -12.54
N THR A 143 -12.06 -12.07 -13.54
CA THR A 143 -13.03 -13.18 -13.52
C THR A 143 -12.38 -14.56 -13.63
N LYS A 144 -11.10 -14.61 -14.01
CA LYS A 144 -10.28 -15.81 -14.10
C LYS A 144 -9.41 -16.04 -12.86
N GLY A 145 -9.49 -15.19 -11.85
CA GLY A 145 -8.65 -15.29 -10.65
C GLY A 145 -7.17 -14.99 -10.90
N ALA A 146 -6.85 -14.22 -11.94
CA ALA A 146 -5.47 -13.88 -12.32
C ALA A 146 -5.15 -12.39 -12.08
N VAL A 147 -5.88 -11.74 -11.16
CA VAL A 147 -5.67 -10.34 -10.78
C VAL A 147 -5.95 -10.22 -9.28
N SER A 148 -4.96 -9.76 -8.51
CA SER A 148 -5.09 -9.44 -7.08
C SER A 148 -5.95 -8.21 -6.83
N GLU A 149 -6.27 -7.93 -5.57
CA GLU A 149 -6.92 -6.70 -5.12
C GLU A 149 -6.22 -5.43 -5.63
N VAL A 150 -6.97 -4.34 -5.77
CA VAL A 150 -6.38 -3.02 -6.06
C VAL A 150 -5.61 -2.55 -4.83
N LYS A 151 -4.33 -2.25 -5.02
CA LYS A 151 -3.43 -1.71 -4.00
C LYS A 151 -3.29 -0.18 -4.13
N ASN A 152 -2.55 0.44 -3.22
CA ASN A 152 -2.33 1.88 -3.19
C ASN A 152 -0.83 2.21 -3.00
N GLN A 153 -0.19 2.78 -4.02
CA GLN A 153 1.21 3.21 -3.99
C GLN A 153 1.43 4.47 -3.14
N ALA A 154 0.35 5.15 -2.72
CA ALA A 154 0.39 6.41 -1.99
C ALA A 154 1.30 7.46 -2.67
N GLN A 155 2.09 8.22 -1.90
CA GLN A 155 2.92 9.32 -2.39
C GLN A 155 4.35 8.84 -2.71
N CYS A 156 4.46 7.77 -3.51
CA CYS A 156 5.72 7.19 -3.96
C CYS A 156 5.63 6.87 -5.45
N GLY A 157 6.62 7.29 -6.24
CA GLY A 157 6.73 7.01 -7.68
C GLY A 157 7.10 5.56 -7.99
N SER A 158 6.37 4.60 -7.41
CA SER A 158 6.65 3.15 -7.50
C SER A 158 5.66 2.41 -8.40
N CYS A 159 4.90 3.12 -9.24
CA CYS A 159 3.96 2.53 -10.20
C CYS A 159 4.59 1.43 -11.08
N TRP A 160 5.88 1.56 -11.41
CA TRP A 160 6.67 0.54 -12.10
C TRP A 160 6.71 -0.80 -11.33
N ALA A 161 6.85 -0.76 -10.00
CA ALA A 161 6.84 -1.95 -9.15
C ALA A 161 5.44 -2.57 -9.11
N PHE A 162 4.39 -1.77 -8.94
CA PHE A 162 2.99 -2.24 -8.92
C PHE A 162 2.54 -2.85 -10.26
N SER A 163 2.94 -2.24 -11.37
CA SER A 163 2.67 -2.79 -12.70
C SER A 163 3.39 -4.13 -12.86
N THR A 164 4.68 -4.18 -12.50
CA THR A 164 5.50 -5.41 -12.54
C THR A 164 4.88 -6.52 -11.72
N THR A 165 4.66 -6.32 -10.42
CA THR A 165 4.11 -7.33 -9.52
C THR A 165 2.76 -7.81 -10.04
N GLY A 166 1.85 -6.92 -10.42
CA GLY A 166 0.55 -7.29 -10.94
C GLY A 166 0.59 -8.21 -12.17
N SER A 167 1.54 -8.01 -13.08
CA SER A 167 1.75 -8.91 -14.23
C SER A 167 2.35 -10.26 -13.83
N VAL A 168 3.27 -10.27 -12.85
CA VAL A 168 3.91 -11.49 -12.33
C VAL A 168 2.90 -12.35 -11.54
N GLU A 169 2.08 -11.71 -10.71
CA GLU A 169 0.95 -12.34 -10.02
C GLU A 169 -0.01 -13.01 -11.00
N GLY A 170 -0.35 -12.30 -12.09
CA GLY A 170 -1.24 -12.79 -13.12
C GLY A 170 -0.71 -14.02 -13.85
N ILE A 171 0.54 -13.95 -14.36
CA ILE A 171 1.13 -15.11 -15.04
C ILE A 171 1.35 -16.29 -14.08
N ASN A 172 1.68 -16.01 -12.81
CA ASN A 172 1.81 -17.05 -11.80
C ASN A 172 0.49 -17.78 -11.56
N SER A 173 -0.62 -17.04 -11.44
CA SER A 173 -1.96 -17.64 -11.32
C SER A 173 -2.32 -18.49 -12.55
N ILE A 174 -2.01 -18.00 -13.75
CA ILE A 174 -2.29 -18.72 -15.01
C ILE A 174 -1.51 -20.03 -15.10
N VAL A 175 -0.24 -20.05 -14.71
CA VAL A 175 0.63 -21.22 -14.86
C VAL A 175 0.48 -22.22 -13.70
N THR A 176 0.32 -21.73 -12.48
CA THR A 176 0.35 -22.56 -11.26
C THR A 176 -1.02 -22.81 -10.66
N GLY A 177 -2.02 -22.01 -11.04
CA GLY A 177 -3.35 -22.00 -10.41
C GLY A 177 -3.41 -21.26 -9.06
N SER A 178 -2.30 -20.64 -8.62
CA SER A 178 -2.23 -19.92 -7.34
C SER A 178 -2.03 -18.43 -7.57
N LEU A 179 -2.99 -17.62 -7.13
CA LEU A 179 -2.85 -16.17 -7.05
C LEU A 179 -2.19 -15.80 -5.72
N ILE A 180 -0.99 -15.22 -5.78
CA ILE A 180 -0.18 -14.85 -4.62
C ILE A 180 0.07 -13.36 -4.71
N SER A 181 -0.26 -12.58 -3.67
CA SER A 181 0.02 -11.13 -3.63
C SER A 181 1.50 -10.89 -3.32
N LEU A 182 2.22 -10.21 -4.22
CA LEU A 182 3.67 -10.04 -4.21
C LEU A 182 4.10 -8.69 -3.65
N SER A 183 5.32 -8.61 -3.13
CA SER A 183 5.85 -7.41 -2.50
C SER A 183 6.35 -6.39 -3.53
N GLU A 184 5.65 -5.27 -3.67
CA GLU A 184 6.22 -4.11 -4.38
C GLU A 184 7.40 -3.51 -3.62
N GLN A 185 7.40 -3.60 -2.29
CA GLN A 185 8.45 -3.02 -1.46
C GLN A 185 9.80 -3.70 -1.65
N GLU A 186 9.83 -5.02 -1.89
CA GLU A 186 11.08 -5.72 -2.19
C GLU A 186 11.73 -5.13 -3.45
N LEU A 187 10.95 -4.83 -4.50
CA LEU A 187 11.46 -4.14 -5.69
C LEU A 187 11.95 -2.73 -5.34
N VAL A 188 11.12 -1.94 -4.64
CA VAL A 188 11.47 -0.57 -4.23
C VAL A 188 12.78 -0.53 -3.45
N ASP A 189 13.02 -1.46 -2.53
CA ASP A 189 14.17 -1.46 -1.63
C ASP A 189 15.41 -2.13 -2.23
N CYS A 190 15.23 -3.17 -3.03
CA CYS A 190 16.32 -4.06 -3.46
C CYS A 190 16.72 -3.90 -4.92
N ASP A 191 15.83 -3.45 -5.81
CA ASP A 191 16.18 -3.14 -7.19
C ASP A 191 16.78 -1.73 -7.29
N LYS A 192 18.03 -1.61 -6.82
CA LYS A 192 18.79 -0.36 -6.83
C LYS A 192 19.83 -0.30 -7.96
N GLY A 193 19.73 -1.20 -8.95
CA GLY A 193 20.67 -1.28 -10.07
C GLY A 193 20.42 -0.16 -11.07
N GLU A 194 19.27 -0.20 -11.70
CA GLU A 194 18.82 0.76 -12.71
C GLU A 194 17.59 1.56 -12.23
N ASP A 195 16.71 0.90 -11.47
CA ASP A 195 15.54 1.54 -10.84
C ASP A 195 15.90 2.32 -9.58
N LYS A 196 15.05 3.31 -9.25
CA LYS A 196 15.34 4.34 -8.24
C LYS A 196 14.25 4.42 -7.16
N GLY A 197 13.61 3.30 -6.85
CA GLY A 197 12.61 3.22 -5.78
C GLY A 197 11.46 4.21 -5.99
N CYS A 198 11.24 5.11 -5.03
CA CYS A 198 10.18 6.12 -5.15
C CYS A 198 10.47 7.24 -6.16
N GLN A 199 11.70 7.36 -6.67
CA GLN A 199 12.06 8.31 -7.73
C GLN A 199 11.79 7.78 -9.14
N GLY A 200 11.20 6.58 -9.24
CA GLY A 200 10.77 5.98 -10.48
C GLY A 200 11.60 4.81 -10.94
N GLY A 201 11.10 4.15 -11.99
CA GLY A 201 11.67 2.94 -12.53
C GLY A 201 10.96 2.42 -13.78
N LEU A 202 11.39 1.25 -14.24
CA LEU A 202 10.97 0.60 -15.47
C LEU A 202 10.66 -0.88 -15.20
N MET A 203 9.48 -1.34 -15.64
CA MET A 203 9.03 -2.72 -15.43
C MET A 203 10.04 -3.78 -15.94
N ASP A 204 10.72 -3.50 -17.05
CA ASP A 204 11.72 -4.39 -17.64
C ASP A 204 12.91 -4.66 -16.70
N TYR A 205 13.37 -3.64 -15.96
CA TYR A 205 14.43 -3.80 -14.97
C TYR A 205 13.97 -4.57 -13.75
N ALA A 206 12.75 -4.30 -13.28
CA ALA A 206 12.14 -5.08 -12.22
C ALA A 206 12.00 -6.57 -12.58
N TYR A 207 11.63 -6.91 -13.84
CA TYR A 207 11.65 -8.30 -14.29
C TYR A 207 13.06 -8.90 -14.27
N GLU A 208 14.07 -8.16 -14.76
CA GLU A 208 15.48 -8.60 -14.70
C GLU A 208 15.95 -8.86 -13.27
N PHE A 209 15.55 -8.00 -12.33
CA PHE A 209 15.81 -8.18 -10.92
C PHE A 209 15.18 -9.47 -10.41
N ILE A 210 13.89 -9.72 -10.66
CA ILE A 210 13.20 -10.95 -10.21
C ILE A 210 13.90 -12.19 -10.77
N ILE A 211 14.27 -12.19 -12.05
CA ILE A 211 14.98 -13.29 -12.70
C ILE A 211 16.34 -13.53 -12.03
N LYS A 212 17.14 -12.47 -11.84
CA LYS A 212 18.48 -12.54 -11.25
C LYS A 212 18.44 -12.92 -9.77
N ASN A 213 17.47 -12.41 -9.03
CA ASN A 213 17.24 -12.76 -7.64
C ASN A 213 16.75 -14.22 -7.53
N GLY A 214 16.14 -14.78 -8.58
CA GLY A 214 15.57 -16.12 -8.60
C GLY A 214 14.16 -16.18 -8.01
N GLY A 215 13.51 -15.03 -7.89
CA GLY A 215 12.14 -14.86 -7.41
C GLY A 215 11.96 -13.60 -6.56
N ILE A 216 10.75 -13.46 -6.06
CA ILE A 216 10.27 -12.33 -5.24
C ILE A 216 9.37 -12.86 -4.12
N ASP A 217 9.33 -12.17 -2.99
CA ASP A 217 8.56 -12.48 -1.80
C ASP A 217 7.12 -11.93 -1.89
N THR A 218 6.33 -12.28 -0.88
CA THR A 218 4.93 -11.88 -0.73
C THR A 218 4.78 -10.51 -0.09
N GLU A 219 3.66 -9.84 -0.39
CA GLU A 219 3.26 -8.60 0.28
C GLU A 219 3.13 -8.77 1.81
N VAL A 220 2.73 -9.95 2.27
CA VAL A 220 2.59 -10.24 3.70
C VAL A 220 3.94 -10.33 4.40
N ASP A 221 4.95 -10.96 3.79
CA ASP A 221 6.27 -11.08 4.41
C ASP A 221 7.08 -9.80 4.26
N TYR A 222 6.95 -9.08 3.15
CA TYR A 222 7.62 -7.80 2.90
C TYR A 222 6.60 -6.69 2.56
N PRO A 223 5.93 -6.10 3.57
CA PRO A 223 4.84 -5.15 3.35
C PRO A 223 5.27 -3.82 2.73
N TYR A 224 4.36 -3.23 1.96
CA TYR A 224 4.53 -1.92 1.38
C TYR A 224 4.50 -0.78 2.43
N THR A 225 5.46 0.13 2.31
CA THR A 225 5.66 1.27 3.23
C THR A 225 5.59 2.63 2.55
N ALA A 226 5.39 2.67 1.22
CA ALA A 226 5.30 3.90 0.43
C ALA A 226 6.52 4.84 0.56
N SER A 227 7.70 4.27 0.82
CA SER A 227 8.95 5.00 0.96
C SER A 227 10.14 4.11 0.60
N ASP A 228 11.27 4.73 0.27
CA ASP A 228 12.53 4.01 0.11
C ASP A 228 13.01 3.45 1.45
N GLY A 229 13.22 2.14 1.51
CA GLY A 229 13.84 1.43 2.62
C GLY A 229 15.21 0.83 2.26
N GLU A 230 15.85 0.24 3.27
CA GLU A 230 17.00 -0.62 3.04
C GLU A 230 16.55 -2.03 2.64
N CYS A 231 17.18 -2.60 1.60
CA CYS A 231 16.91 -3.97 1.19
C CYS A 231 17.11 -4.97 2.35
N ILE A 232 16.02 -5.60 2.80
CA ILE A 232 16.04 -6.58 3.89
C ILE A 232 16.61 -7.90 3.37
N LYS A 233 17.95 -8.04 3.41
CA LYS A 233 18.70 -9.17 2.85
C LYS A 233 18.22 -10.56 3.29
N ARG A 234 17.64 -10.67 4.48
CA ARG A 234 17.08 -11.93 4.98
C ARG A 234 15.77 -12.29 4.27
N LYS A 235 14.88 -11.31 4.04
CA LYS A 235 13.64 -11.48 3.29
C LYS A 235 13.89 -11.66 1.81
N LEU A 236 14.91 -11.01 1.25
CA LEU A 236 15.36 -11.24 -0.14
C LEU A 236 15.70 -12.71 -0.46
N LYS A 237 16.02 -13.53 0.55
CA LYS A 237 16.25 -14.98 0.36
C LYS A 237 14.95 -15.79 0.24
N ARG A 238 13.80 -15.21 0.56
CA ARG A 238 12.48 -15.83 0.57
C ARG A 238 11.81 -15.63 -0.80
N LYS A 239 12.12 -16.56 -1.70
CA LYS A 239 11.68 -16.47 -3.11
C LYS A 239 10.41 -17.28 -3.26
N VAL A 240 9.26 -16.61 -3.34
CA VAL A 240 7.94 -17.26 -3.36
C VAL A 240 7.42 -17.43 -4.79
N VAL A 241 7.63 -16.44 -5.65
CA VAL A 241 7.28 -16.53 -7.08
C VAL A 241 8.51 -16.21 -7.92
N SER A 242 8.73 -16.99 -8.98
CA SER A 242 9.77 -16.74 -9.98
C SER A 242 9.18 -16.67 -11.39
N ILE A 243 9.90 -15.99 -12.27
CA ILE A 243 9.63 -15.91 -13.71
C ILE A 243 10.85 -16.41 -14.48
N ASP A 244 10.64 -16.95 -15.68
CA ASP A 244 11.69 -17.52 -16.52
C ASP A 244 12.35 -16.45 -17.42
N GLY A 245 11.61 -15.37 -17.71
CA GLY A 245 12.02 -14.29 -18.59
C GLY A 245 10.97 -13.18 -18.66
N TYR A 246 11.11 -12.29 -19.62
CA TYR A 246 10.08 -11.32 -20.01
C TYR A 246 10.22 -10.98 -21.50
N GLU A 247 9.17 -10.43 -22.07
CA GLU A 247 9.11 -10.00 -23.47
C GLU A 247 8.44 -8.63 -23.60
N ASP A 248 8.95 -7.83 -24.54
CA ASP A 248 8.31 -6.58 -24.95
C ASP A 248 7.25 -6.86 -26.02
N VAL A 249 6.13 -6.16 -25.91
CA VAL A 249 5.16 -6.05 -27.00
C VAL A 249 5.71 -5.04 -28.03
N PRO A 250 5.55 -5.31 -29.35
CA PRO A 250 5.86 -4.34 -30.39
C PRO A 250 5.26 -2.97 -30.10
N ALA A 251 6.12 -1.95 -30.03
CA ALA A 251 5.70 -0.58 -29.73
C ALA A 251 4.80 -0.02 -30.84
N ASN A 252 3.81 0.77 -30.44
CA ASN A 252 2.82 1.43 -31.30
C ASN A 252 1.97 0.45 -32.11
N ASP A 253 1.70 -0.73 -31.54
CA ASP A 253 0.89 -1.78 -32.13
C ASP A 253 -0.15 -2.29 -31.12
N GLU A 254 -1.32 -1.62 -31.07
CA GLU A 254 -2.44 -2.05 -30.21
C GLU A 254 -2.95 -3.45 -30.56
N LYS A 255 -2.73 -3.96 -31.78
CA LYS A 255 -3.12 -5.33 -32.14
C LYS A 255 -2.19 -6.32 -31.46
N ALA A 256 -0.89 -6.05 -31.45
CA ALA A 256 0.08 -6.84 -30.69
C ALA A 256 -0.22 -6.79 -29.19
N LEU A 257 -0.54 -5.62 -28.64
CA LEU A 257 -0.97 -5.48 -27.23
C LEU A 257 -2.20 -6.34 -26.94
N ARG A 258 -3.26 -6.23 -27.77
CA ARG A 258 -4.47 -7.05 -27.62
C ARG A 258 -4.16 -8.55 -27.65
N LYS A 259 -3.27 -9.01 -28.54
CA LYS A 259 -2.83 -10.42 -28.60
C LYS A 259 -2.16 -10.85 -27.30
N ALA A 260 -1.27 -10.03 -26.72
CA ALA A 260 -0.64 -10.33 -25.44
C ALA A 260 -1.65 -10.36 -24.29
N VAL A 261 -2.53 -9.36 -24.20
CA VAL A 261 -3.58 -9.24 -23.17
C VAL A 261 -4.55 -10.41 -23.22
N ALA A 262 -4.81 -10.98 -24.40
CA ALA A 262 -5.65 -12.17 -24.55
C ALA A 262 -5.07 -13.43 -23.86
N HIS A 263 -3.76 -13.43 -23.56
CA HIS A 263 -3.06 -14.58 -22.98
C HIS A 263 -2.64 -14.38 -21.52
N GLN A 264 -2.45 -13.14 -21.07
CA GLN A 264 -2.11 -12.79 -19.68
C GLN A 264 -2.28 -11.29 -19.41
N PRO A 265 -2.32 -10.84 -18.14
CA PRO A 265 -2.16 -9.42 -17.82
C PRO A 265 -0.81 -8.87 -18.31
N VAL A 266 -0.81 -7.62 -18.80
CA VAL A 266 0.35 -6.97 -19.43
C VAL A 266 0.64 -5.65 -18.74
N SER A 267 1.90 -5.43 -18.37
CA SER A 267 2.37 -4.15 -17.85
C SER A 267 2.49 -3.15 -18.99
N VAL A 268 1.95 -1.95 -18.80
CA VAL A 268 2.03 -0.87 -19.79
C VAL A 268 2.38 0.44 -19.09
N ALA A 269 2.98 1.37 -19.82
CA ALA A 269 3.07 2.76 -19.38
C ALA A 269 2.08 3.65 -20.14
N ILE A 270 1.60 4.69 -19.48
CA ILE A 270 0.70 5.72 -20.01
C ILE A 270 1.15 7.11 -19.57
N GLU A 271 0.66 8.15 -20.24
CA GLU A 271 0.65 9.52 -19.70
C GLU A 271 -0.60 9.71 -18.83
N ALA A 272 -0.40 9.93 -17.52
CA ALA A 272 -1.46 10.08 -16.52
C ALA A 272 -1.43 11.47 -15.84
N ASP A 273 -0.62 12.40 -16.34
CA ASP A 273 -0.42 13.74 -15.79
C ASP A 273 -1.46 14.80 -16.21
N GLN A 274 -2.59 14.39 -16.79
CA GLN A 274 -3.72 15.27 -17.07
C GLN A 274 -4.79 15.27 -15.98
N LYS A 275 -5.38 16.44 -15.71
CA LYS A 275 -6.42 16.65 -14.68
C LYS A 275 -7.66 15.76 -14.87
N ALA A 276 -8.03 15.46 -16.11
CA ALA A 276 -9.12 14.52 -16.42
C ALA A 276 -8.80 13.09 -15.95
N PHE A 277 -7.54 12.66 -16.07
CA PHE A 277 -7.10 11.36 -15.59
C PHE A 277 -7.06 11.32 -14.05
N GLN A 278 -6.51 12.36 -13.41
CA GLN A 278 -6.50 12.51 -11.95
C GLN A 278 -7.90 12.30 -11.35
N LEU A 279 -8.92 12.92 -11.96
CA LEU A 279 -10.29 12.97 -11.42
C LEU A 279 -11.25 11.97 -12.07
N TYR A 280 -10.74 10.99 -12.83
CA TYR A 280 -11.57 9.95 -13.44
C TYR A 280 -12.39 9.18 -12.40
N MET A 281 -13.65 8.88 -12.73
CA MET A 281 -14.59 8.15 -11.86
C MET A 281 -15.25 6.96 -12.55
N GLY A 282 -15.57 7.05 -13.84
CA GLY A 282 -16.18 5.92 -14.55
C GLY A 282 -16.50 6.17 -16.02
N GLY A 283 -16.93 5.12 -16.71
CA GLY A 283 -17.23 5.11 -18.14
C GLY A 283 -16.03 4.67 -19.00
N VAL A 284 -16.10 4.87 -20.31
CA VAL A 284 -14.99 4.60 -21.24
C VAL A 284 -14.24 5.91 -21.49
N PHE A 285 -13.05 6.00 -20.89
CA PHE A 285 -12.16 7.14 -21.04
C PHE A 285 -11.70 7.25 -22.49
N SER A 286 -11.98 8.39 -23.11
CA SER A 286 -11.73 8.66 -24.53
C SER A 286 -11.22 10.08 -24.74
N ASP A 287 -10.62 10.68 -23.71
CA ASP A 287 -10.08 12.03 -23.77
C ASP A 287 -8.67 11.98 -24.38
N GLU A 288 -8.55 12.44 -25.62
CA GLU A 288 -7.29 12.49 -26.37
C GLU A 288 -6.41 13.69 -25.99
N THR A 289 -6.78 14.45 -24.94
CA THR A 289 -5.91 15.52 -24.42
C THR A 289 -4.73 14.98 -23.62
N CYS A 290 -4.76 13.72 -23.19
CA CYS A 290 -3.53 13.04 -22.75
C CYS A 290 -2.60 12.88 -23.96
N GLY A 291 -1.36 13.34 -23.80
CA GLY A 291 -0.32 13.17 -24.79
C GLY A 291 0.27 11.75 -24.77
N THR A 292 1.57 11.67 -25.03
CA THR A 292 2.33 10.42 -25.10
C THR A 292 3.64 10.49 -24.30
N ALA A 293 3.75 11.44 -23.38
CA ALA A 293 4.87 11.62 -22.46
C ALA A 293 4.69 10.68 -21.25
N LEU A 294 4.92 9.39 -21.48
CA LEU A 294 4.73 8.31 -20.49
C LEU A 294 5.35 8.64 -19.13
N ASP A 295 4.57 8.53 -18.06
CA ASP A 295 4.94 8.91 -16.69
C ASP A 295 4.38 7.96 -15.60
N HIS A 296 3.52 7.01 -15.98
CA HIS A 296 2.85 6.11 -15.04
C HIS A 296 2.76 4.67 -15.55
N GLY A 297 3.18 3.72 -14.72
CA GLY A 297 3.07 2.28 -14.96
C GLY A 297 1.75 1.72 -14.44
N VAL A 298 1.00 1.02 -15.30
CA VAL A 298 -0.30 0.41 -14.98
C VAL A 298 -0.38 -1.01 -15.55
N LEU A 299 -1.44 -1.75 -15.22
CA LEU A 299 -1.61 -3.14 -15.66
C LEU A 299 -2.88 -3.30 -16.50
N VAL A 300 -2.74 -3.70 -17.77
CA VAL A 300 -3.88 -4.09 -18.60
C VAL A 300 -4.29 -5.50 -18.21
N VAL A 301 -5.50 -5.64 -17.68
CA VAL A 301 -6.06 -6.91 -17.17
C VAL A 301 -7.17 -7.47 -18.06
N GLY A 302 -7.42 -6.85 -19.20
CA GLY A 302 -8.41 -7.32 -20.15
C GLY A 302 -8.81 -6.27 -21.17
N TYR A 303 -9.80 -6.61 -21.98
CA TYR A 303 -10.47 -5.71 -22.90
C TYR A 303 -11.93 -6.15 -23.09
N GLY A 304 -12.76 -5.22 -23.53
CA GLY A 304 -14.17 -5.47 -23.79
C GLY A 304 -14.74 -4.49 -24.81
N VAL A 305 -16.06 -4.58 -24.99
CA VAL A 305 -16.80 -3.74 -25.92
C VAL A 305 -17.96 -3.11 -25.17
N ASP A 306 -17.99 -1.78 -25.14
CA ASP A 306 -19.13 -1.01 -24.71
C ASP A 306 -20.11 -0.84 -25.89
N PRO A 307 -21.43 -1.01 -25.68
CA PRO A 307 -22.41 -0.92 -26.77
C PRO A 307 -22.44 0.43 -27.50
N THR A 308 -22.07 1.51 -26.82
CA THR A 308 -22.09 2.87 -27.37
C THR A 308 -20.69 3.41 -27.62
N GLU A 309 -19.74 3.09 -26.74
CA GLU A 309 -18.39 3.64 -26.79
C GLU A 309 -17.39 2.73 -27.51
N GLY A 310 -17.76 1.50 -27.87
CA GLY A 310 -16.91 0.58 -28.62
C GLY A 310 -15.85 -0.11 -27.76
N GLU A 311 -14.73 -0.49 -28.38
CA GLU A 311 -13.69 -1.29 -27.73
C GLU A 311 -12.89 -0.50 -26.68
N TYR A 312 -12.58 -1.15 -25.54
CA TYR A 312 -11.79 -0.58 -24.47
C TYR A 312 -10.86 -1.61 -23.81
N TYR A 313 -9.72 -1.16 -23.30
CA TYR A 313 -8.89 -1.91 -22.36
C TYR A 313 -9.43 -1.74 -20.93
N ILE A 314 -9.31 -2.78 -20.11
CA ILE A 314 -9.54 -2.73 -18.67
C ILE A 314 -8.18 -2.60 -18.01
N VAL A 315 -7.95 -1.46 -17.35
CA VAL A 315 -6.65 -1.14 -16.78
C VAL A 315 -6.77 -1.04 -15.25
N LYS A 316 -5.96 -1.83 -14.54
CA LYS A 316 -5.80 -1.76 -13.08
C LYS A 316 -4.80 -0.67 -12.75
N ASN A 317 -5.22 0.28 -11.91
CA ASN A 317 -4.36 1.33 -11.39
C ASN A 317 -3.90 0.99 -9.95
N SER A 318 -2.97 1.79 -9.42
CA SER A 318 -2.33 1.62 -8.11
C SER A 318 -2.63 2.79 -7.15
N TRP A 319 -3.78 3.45 -7.31
CA TRP A 319 -4.20 4.59 -6.47
C TRP A 319 -5.34 4.25 -5.51
N GLY A 320 -5.50 2.96 -5.20
CA GLY A 320 -6.55 2.45 -4.33
C GLY A 320 -7.92 2.34 -5.00
N PRO A 321 -8.89 1.66 -4.34
CA PRO A 321 -10.21 1.39 -4.91
C PRO A 321 -11.09 2.64 -5.00
N GLU A 322 -10.78 3.71 -4.28
CA GLU A 322 -11.55 4.96 -4.28
C GLU A 322 -11.32 5.83 -5.53
N TRP A 323 -10.34 5.46 -6.37
CA TRP A 323 -10.09 6.11 -7.65
C TRP A 323 -10.75 5.34 -8.80
N GLY A 324 -11.38 6.03 -9.74
CA GLY A 324 -12.00 5.41 -10.91
C GLY A 324 -13.09 4.39 -10.59
N ASP A 325 -13.27 3.41 -11.48
CA ASP A 325 -14.23 2.32 -11.31
C ASP A 325 -13.60 1.25 -10.41
N LYS A 326 -13.64 1.49 -9.09
CA LYS A 326 -13.07 0.60 -8.05
C LYS A 326 -11.58 0.33 -8.25
N GLY A 327 -10.81 1.36 -8.61
CA GLY A 327 -9.38 1.28 -8.90
C GLY A 327 -9.03 0.93 -10.35
N TYR A 328 -10.03 0.83 -11.22
CA TYR A 328 -9.84 0.54 -12.64
C TYR A 328 -10.28 1.70 -13.52
N ILE A 329 -9.71 1.77 -14.71
CA ILE A 329 -10.15 2.64 -15.80
C ILE A 329 -10.41 1.80 -17.05
N LYS A 330 -11.45 2.15 -17.80
CA LYS A 330 -11.66 1.62 -19.14
C LYS A 330 -11.10 2.65 -20.13
N MET A 331 -10.08 2.27 -20.90
CA MET A 331 -9.45 3.18 -21.86
C MET A 331 -9.84 2.78 -23.27
N LYS A 332 -10.35 3.72 -24.07
CA LYS A 332 -10.69 3.49 -25.48
C LYS A 332 -9.47 2.93 -26.23
N THR A 333 -9.69 1.89 -27.04
CA THR A 333 -8.66 1.32 -27.91
C THR A 333 -8.82 1.79 -29.35
N PHE A 334 -7.78 1.58 -30.15
CA PHE A 334 -7.78 1.83 -31.60
C PHE A 334 -8.18 3.27 -31.97
N VAL A 335 -7.66 4.24 -31.21
CA VAL A 335 -7.71 5.66 -31.59
C VAL A 335 -6.84 5.90 -32.84
N GLU A 336 -6.93 7.09 -33.44
CA GLU A 336 -6.15 7.37 -34.66
C GLU A 336 -4.63 7.31 -34.43
N ALA A 337 -4.17 7.67 -33.23
CA ALA A 337 -2.77 7.60 -32.82
C ALA A 337 -2.32 6.14 -32.66
N LYS A 338 -1.19 5.77 -33.30
CA LYS A 338 -0.65 4.39 -33.24
C LYS A 338 -0.09 4.05 -31.87
N GLU A 339 0.32 5.08 -31.14
CA GLU A 339 0.75 5.05 -29.75
C GLU A 339 -0.38 4.56 -28.82
N GLY A 340 -1.63 4.56 -29.29
CA GLY A 340 -2.83 4.31 -28.48
C GLY A 340 -3.16 5.49 -27.57
N LEU A 341 -4.34 5.46 -26.95
CA LEU A 341 -4.79 6.54 -26.06
C LEU A 341 -3.81 6.69 -24.88
N CYS A 342 -3.35 7.91 -24.64
CA CYS A 342 -2.34 8.24 -23.63
C CYS A 342 -1.01 7.47 -23.78
N GLY A 343 -0.68 6.98 -24.97
CA GLY A 343 0.55 6.22 -25.23
C GLY A 343 0.56 4.77 -24.76
N ILE A 344 -0.61 4.18 -24.44
CA ILE A 344 -0.72 2.84 -23.86
C ILE A 344 -0.03 1.71 -24.66
N ALA A 345 0.16 1.88 -25.97
CA ALA A 345 0.82 0.89 -26.83
C ALA A 345 2.32 1.15 -27.05
N MET A 346 2.91 2.18 -26.43
CA MET A 346 4.31 2.56 -26.66
C MET A 346 5.30 1.71 -25.87
N ALA A 347 4.98 1.37 -24.62
CA ALA A 347 5.87 0.64 -23.73
C ALA A 347 5.07 -0.40 -22.93
N ALA A 348 4.87 -1.56 -23.56
CA ALA A 348 4.19 -2.69 -22.98
C ALA A 348 5.14 -3.90 -22.91
N SER A 349 5.15 -4.58 -21.77
CA SER A 349 5.95 -5.78 -21.54
C SER A 349 5.24 -6.74 -20.59
N TYR A 350 5.63 -8.02 -20.65
CA TYR A 350 5.05 -9.06 -19.80
C TYR A 350 6.08 -10.11 -19.39
N PRO A 351 5.96 -10.66 -18.16
CA PRO A 351 6.81 -11.75 -17.71
C PRO A 351 6.43 -13.06 -18.40
N THR A 352 7.41 -13.91 -18.66
CA THR A 352 7.21 -15.28 -19.15
C THR A 352 7.45 -16.28 -18.02
N LYS A 353 6.56 -17.27 -17.92
CA LYS A 353 6.64 -18.35 -16.94
C LYS A 353 6.09 -19.64 -17.53
N THR A 354 6.82 -20.71 -17.29
CA THR A 354 6.54 -22.11 -17.65
C THR A 354 6.88 -23.03 -16.49
N SER A 355 7.78 -22.61 -15.60
CA SER A 355 8.23 -23.34 -14.43
C SER A 355 7.28 -23.18 -13.21
N PRO A 356 7.17 -24.21 -12.34
CA PRO A 356 6.52 -24.05 -11.04
C PRO A 356 7.25 -23.03 -10.15
N ASN A 357 6.62 -22.62 -9.05
CA ASN A 357 7.26 -21.74 -8.09
C ASN A 357 8.41 -22.42 -7.34
N PRO A 358 9.38 -21.64 -6.82
CA PRO A 358 10.40 -22.18 -5.94
C PRO A 358 9.76 -22.88 -4.72
N PRO A 359 10.48 -23.80 -4.06
CA PRO A 359 10.01 -24.40 -2.82
C PRO A 359 9.65 -23.31 -1.80
N GLU A 360 8.51 -23.49 -1.13
CA GLU A 360 8.03 -22.53 -0.14
C GLU A 360 9.12 -22.24 0.90
N PRO A 361 9.49 -20.97 1.11
CA PRO A 361 10.46 -20.61 2.13
C PRO A 361 9.94 -21.01 3.51
N GLY A 362 10.76 -21.72 4.30
CA GLY A 362 10.46 -21.97 5.72
C GLY A 362 10.24 -20.66 6.49
N PRO A 363 9.68 -20.66 7.71
CA PRO A 363 9.30 -19.43 8.42
C PRO A 363 10.47 -18.45 8.52
N ASP A 364 10.16 -17.15 8.40
CA ASP A 364 11.14 -16.10 8.60
C ASP A 364 11.80 -16.28 10.00
N PRO A 365 13.12 -16.55 10.08
CA PRO A 365 13.78 -16.72 11.37
C PRO A 365 13.84 -15.43 12.22
N GLY A 366 13.30 -14.31 11.72
CA GLY A 366 13.38 -13.01 12.37
C GLY A 366 14.74 -12.37 12.16
N PRO A 367 14.93 -11.10 12.53
CA PRO A 367 16.27 -10.51 12.53
C PRO A 367 17.23 -11.43 13.29
N ASP A 368 18.41 -11.69 12.69
CA ASP A 368 19.47 -12.47 13.32
C ASP A 368 19.68 -11.86 14.72
N PRO A 369 19.62 -12.63 15.81
CA PRO A 369 20.10 -12.12 17.08
C PRO A 369 21.53 -11.65 16.78
N GLY A 370 21.77 -10.35 16.87
CA GLY A 370 23.10 -9.79 16.67
C GLY A 370 24.12 -10.57 17.50
N PRO A 371 25.42 -10.46 17.19
CA PRO A 371 26.46 -11.26 17.84
C PRO A 371 26.18 -11.35 19.32
N ASP A 372 26.05 -12.59 19.80
CA ASP A 372 25.73 -12.94 21.19
C ASP A 372 26.40 -11.90 22.08
N PRO A 373 25.65 -11.01 22.77
CA PRO A 373 26.24 -10.11 23.74
C PRO A 373 26.66 -11.06 24.85
N GLY A 374 27.90 -11.54 24.73
CA GLY A 374 28.47 -12.58 25.58
C GLY A 374 28.10 -12.31 27.03
N PRO A 375 27.96 -13.39 27.81
CA PRO A 375 26.96 -13.51 28.88
C PRO A 375 26.44 -12.16 29.38
N THR A 376 25.27 -11.75 28.88
CA THR A 376 24.58 -10.57 29.40
C THR A 376 24.45 -10.76 30.92
N PRO A 377 24.94 -9.83 31.76
CA PRO A 377 24.68 -9.89 33.19
C PRO A 377 23.17 -10.01 33.35
N GLY A 378 22.71 -11.02 34.12
CA GLY A 378 21.28 -11.24 34.32
C GLY A 378 20.55 -9.95 34.72
N PRO A 379 19.22 -9.86 34.49
CA PRO A 379 18.45 -8.64 34.64
C PRO A 379 18.82 -7.93 35.95
N GLN A 380 19.40 -6.73 35.84
CA GLN A 380 19.89 -6.00 37.01
C GLN A 380 18.71 -5.27 37.68
N PRO A 381 18.69 -5.18 39.02
CA PRO A 381 17.75 -4.32 39.73
C PRO A 381 17.80 -2.87 39.23
N VAL A 382 16.64 -2.21 39.16
CA VAL A 382 16.52 -0.80 38.78
C VAL A 382 16.76 0.03 40.04
N LYS A 383 17.90 0.74 40.11
CA LYS A 383 18.18 1.65 41.22
C LYS A 383 17.27 2.87 41.14
N CYS A 384 16.52 3.12 42.22
CA CYS A 384 15.65 4.28 42.34
C CYS A 384 16.42 5.47 42.92
N ASP A 385 17.25 5.22 43.93
CA ASP A 385 18.22 6.14 44.50
C ASP A 385 19.38 5.36 45.17
N ASP A 386 20.19 6.04 45.99
CA ASP A 386 21.32 5.44 46.71
C ASP A 386 20.90 4.42 47.79
N THR A 387 19.61 4.36 48.15
CA THR A 387 19.07 3.59 49.27
C THR A 387 17.95 2.63 48.89
N ALA A 388 17.44 2.67 47.66
CA ALA A 388 16.32 1.85 47.20
C ALA A 388 16.51 1.34 45.77
N GLU A 389 16.10 0.10 45.54
CA GLU A 389 16.08 -0.53 44.22
C GLU A 389 14.80 -1.34 44.00
N CYS A 390 14.42 -1.44 42.74
CA CYS A 390 13.30 -2.23 42.28
C CYS A 390 13.77 -3.45 41.47
N PRO A 391 12.96 -4.52 41.39
CA PRO A 391 13.28 -5.68 40.56
C PRO A 391 13.50 -5.29 39.09
N PRO A 392 14.17 -6.13 38.31
CA PRO A 392 14.34 -5.89 36.88
C PRO A 392 12.99 -5.73 36.17
N SER A 393 12.98 -4.96 35.08
CA SER A 393 11.77 -4.73 34.26
C SER A 393 10.63 -3.97 34.97
N THR A 394 10.98 -3.15 35.96
CA THR A 394 10.05 -2.28 36.70
C THR A 394 10.42 -0.80 36.52
N THR A 395 9.55 0.10 36.96
CA THR A 395 9.82 1.55 37.00
C THR A 395 9.77 2.04 38.44
N CYS A 396 10.79 2.79 38.86
CA CYS A 396 10.82 3.45 40.16
C CYS A 396 9.86 4.64 40.16
N CYS A 397 8.86 4.59 41.03
CA CYS A 397 7.89 5.65 41.23
C CYS A 397 7.89 6.09 42.68
N CYS A 398 7.83 7.40 42.92
CA CYS A 398 7.74 7.90 44.28
C CYS A 398 6.40 7.51 44.92
N VAL A 399 6.44 7.04 46.16
CA VAL A 399 5.25 6.73 46.98
C VAL A 399 5.06 7.70 48.15
N ASN A 400 6.09 8.50 48.47
CA ASN A 400 6.01 9.55 49.48
C ASN A 400 7.02 10.65 49.16
N SER A 401 6.54 11.83 48.76
CA SER A 401 7.40 12.98 48.41
C SER A 401 7.18 14.14 49.37
N VAL A 402 8.26 14.75 49.86
CA VAL A 402 8.23 15.96 50.69
C VAL A 402 9.26 16.95 50.13
N PHE A 403 8.86 18.22 49.94
CA PHE A 403 9.72 19.28 49.35
C PHE A 403 10.44 18.86 48.04
N ASN A 404 9.73 18.23 47.09
CA ASN A 404 10.30 17.72 45.83
C ASN A 404 11.40 16.64 45.98
N MET A 405 11.60 16.10 47.18
CA MET A 405 12.44 14.93 47.42
C MET A 405 11.58 13.71 47.67
N CYS A 406 11.91 12.60 47.02
CA CYS A 406 11.25 11.33 47.28
C CYS A 406 11.84 10.69 48.55
N LEU A 407 11.03 10.52 49.58
CA LEU A 407 11.45 9.88 50.83
C LEU A 407 11.28 8.35 50.78
N GLN A 408 10.42 7.86 49.88
CA GLN A 408 10.16 6.44 49.74
C GLN A 408 9.78 6.09 48.31
N TRP A 409 10.41 5.04 47.78
CA TRP A 409 10.21 4.54 46.43
C TRP A 409 9.31 3.31 46.39
N GLY A 410 8.58 3.18 45.30
CA GLY A 410 7.81 2.00 44.92
C GLY A 410 8.12 1.57 43.49
N CYS A 411 7.85 0.30 43.21
CA CYS A 411 8.11 -0.37 41.96
C CYS A 411 6.81 -0.58 41.22
N CYS A 412 6.74 -0.02 40.02
CA CYS A 412 5.70 -0.31 39.06
C CYS A 412 6.06 -1.57 38.28
N PRO A 413 5.15 -2.56 38.15
CA PRO A 413 5.43 -3.85 37.53
C PRO A 413 5.50 -3.76 35.98
N MET A 414 5.98 -2.64 35.45
CA MET A 414 6.08 -2.30 34.04
C MET A 414 7.29 -1.39 33.83
N VAL A 415 7.96 -1.50 32.70
CA VAL A 415 9.02 -0.57 32.27
C VAL A 415 8.42 0.73 31.74
N LYS A 416 9.10 1.85 31.94
CA LYS A 416 8.70 3.19 31.47
C LYS A 416 7.26 3.57 31.85
N ALA A 417 6.83 3.16 33.04
CA ALA A 417 5.49 3.47 33.54
C ALA A 417 5.38 4.96 33.91
N THR A 418 4.20 5.55 33.69
CA THR A 418 3.87 6.86 34.22
C THR A 418 3.43 6.72 35.68
N CYS A 419 4.11 7.40 36.60
CA CYS A 419 3.75 7.41 38.01
C CYS A 419 2.55 8.32 38.25
N CYS A 420 1.45 7.78 38.78
CA CYS A 420 0.26 8.58 39.06
C CYS A 420 0.47 9.49 40.28
N GLU A 421 -0.22 10.64 40.27
CA GLU A 421 -0.15 11.66 41.32
C GLU A 421 -0.74 11.19 42.66
N ASP A 422 -1.56 10.14 42.64
CA ASP A 422 -2.09 9.48 43.84
C ASP A 422 -1.02 8.77 44.69
N GLN A 423 0.21 8.74 44.20
CA GLN A 423 1.39 8.10 44.80
C GLN A 423 1.27 6.58 45.00
N GLN A 424 0.17 5.96 44.62
CA GLN A 424 -0.08 4.52 44.81
C GLN A 424 -0.07 3.72 43.52
N HIS A 425 -0.46 4.33 42.40
CA HIS A 425 -0.64 3.63 41.13
C HIS A 425 0.26 4.16 40.02
N CYS A 426 0.30 3.40 38.93
CA CYS A 426 1.00 3.78 37.72
C CYS A 426 0.38 3.15 36.48
N CYS A 427 0.67 3.79 35.36
CA CYS A 427 0.11 3.48 34.06
C CYS A 427 1.18 3.05 33.05
N PRO A 428 0.85 2.15 32.11
CA PRO A 428 1.77 1.74 31.07
C PRO A 428 2.05 2.90 30.10
N GLN A 429 3.19 2.83 29.40
CA GLN A 429 3.59 3.84 28.42
C GLN A 429 2.55 4.01 27.28
N THR A 430 1.82 2.95 26.94
CA THR A 430 0.77 2.97 25.90
C THR A 430 -0.50 3.71 26.32
N ALA A 431 -0.73 3.86 27.63
CA ALA A 431 -1.86 4.58 28.19
C ALA A 431 -1.39 5.45 29.37
N PRO A 432 -0.61 6.52 29.12
CA PRO A 432 0.15 7.19 30.17
C PRO A 432 -0.69 8.11 31.07
N VAL A 433 -1.97 8.35 30.76
CA VAL A 433 -2.82 9.30 31.48
C VAL A 433 -3.51 8.61 32.65
N CYS A 434 -3.23 9.04 33.89
CA CYS A 434 -3.85 8.49 35.09
C CYS A 434 -5.24 9.10 35.34
N ASP A 435 -6.31 8.34 35.12
CA ASP A 435 -7.67 8.70 35.52
C ASP A 435 -7.94 8.19 36.95
N VAL A 436 -7.49 8.98 37.92
CA VAL A 436 -7.54 8.63 39.36
C VAL A 436 -8.98 8.51 39.87
N ILE A 437 -9.92 9.24 39.26
CA ILE A 437 -11.33 9.25 39.66
C ILE A 437 -11.98 7.88 39.35
N HIS A 438 -11.68 7.32 38.18
CA HIS A 438 -12.27 6.05 37.72
C HIS A 438 -11.35 4.85 37.88
N GLY A 439 -10.13 5.05 38.40
CA GLY A 439 -9.17 4.01 38.69
C GLY A 439 -8.64 3.28 37.46
N ARG A 440 -8.28 4.03 36.42
CA ARG A 440 -7.83 3.48 35.13
C ARG A 440 -6.79 4.36 34.46
N CYS A 441 -6.18 3.81 33.42
CA CYS A 441 -5.22 4.48 32.57
C CYS A 441 -5.87 4.76 31.21
N LEU A 442 -5.67 5.97 30.69
CA LEU A 442 -6.18 6.38 29.39
C LEU A 442 -5.02 6.62 28.42
N PRO A 443 -5.22 6.36 27.13
CA PRO A 443 -4.31 6.84 26.08
C PRO A 443 -4.25 8.36 26.10
N THR A 444 -3.23 8.94 25.49
CA THR A 444 -3.06 10.40 25.37
C THR A 444 -4.24 11.07 24.65
N SER A 445 -4.99 10.31 23.85
CA SER A 445 -6.24 10.75 23.21
C SER A 445 -7.40 10.99 24.20
N GLY A 446 -7.31 10.49 25.43
CA GLY A 446 -8.34 10.59 26.46
C GLY A 446 -9.56 9.68 26.25
N SER A 447 -9.51 8.77 25.27
CA SER A 447 -10.62 7.88 24.91
C SER A 447 -10.96 6.88 26.02
N PRO A 448 -12.20 6.88 26.59
CA PRO A 448 -12.61 5.91 27.59
C PRO A 448 -12.74 4.48 27.08
N LEU A 449 -12.86 4.28 25.76
CA LEU A 449 -13.03 2.98 25.11
C LEU A 449 -11.74 2.17 25.05
N GLU A 450 -10.59 2.83 25.19
CA GLU A 450 -9.25 2.25 25.17
C GLU A 450 -8.62 2.24 26.57
N ALA A 451 -9.44 2.41 27.61
CA ALA A 451 -8.97 2.45 28.97
C ALA A 451 -8.43 1.08 29.41
N VAL A 452 -7.26 1.09 30.05
CA VAL A 452 -6.66 -0.11 30.65
C VAL A 452 -6.59 0.03 32.16
N PRO A 453 -6.63 -1.08 32.92
CA PRO A 453 -6.45 -1.02 34.37
C PRO A 453 -5.09 -0.43 34.75
N TRP A 454 -5.07 0.43 35.76
CA TRP A 454 -3.80 0.85 36.38
C TRP A 454 -3.19 -0.25 37.23
N ALA A 455 -1.89 -0.17 37.49
CA ALA A 455 -1.22 -1.11 38.39
C ALA A 455 -0.87 -0.44 39.71
N GLN A 456 -0.95 -1.20 40.80
CA GLN A 456 -0.52 -0.76 42.12
C GLN A 456 0.99 -0.91 42.26
N LYS A 457 1.64 0.10 42.84
CA LYS A 457 3.07 0.05 43.19
C LYS A 457 3.30 -0.91 44.35
N THR A 458 4.40 -1.65 44.32
CA THR A 458 4.93 -2.36 45.50
C THR A 458 6.08 -1.57 46.10
N LEU A 459 6.33 -1.64 47.41
CA LEU A 459 7.47 -0.91 47.99
C LEU A 459 8.81 -1.39 47.41
N ALA A 460 9.73 -0.46 47.15
CA ALA A 460 11.08 -0.77 46.72
C ALA A 460 11.91 -1.41 47.84
N THR A 461 12.87 -2.24 47.47
CA THR A 461 13.76 -2.91 48.42
C THR A 461 14.82 -1.93 48.90
N SER A 462 14.99 -1.80 50.21
CA SER A 462 16.06 -0.97 50.80
C SER A 462 17.43 -1.62 50.57
N THR A 463 18.34 -0.90 49.91
CA THR A 463 19.72 -1.35 49.64
C THR A 463 20.68 -1.07 50.79
N GLN A 464 20.22 -0.39 51.85
CA GLN A 464 20.97 -0.33 53.10
C GLN A 464 20.98 -1.70 53.77
N VAL A 465 22.07 -2.45 53.52
CA VAL A 465 22.50 -3.53 54.39
C VAL A 465 22.52 -2.98 55.80
N SER A 466 21.61 -3.48 56.65
CA SER A 466 21.57 -3.20 58.08
C SER A 466 22.99 -3.16 58.62
N ILE A 467 23.35 -2.07 59.32
CA ILE A 467 24.65 -1.90 59.98
C ILE A 467 25.01 -3.13 60.84
N PHE A 468 24.01 -3.91 61.29
CA PHE A 468 24.20 -5.17 62.02
C PHE A 468 24.92 -6.27 61.22
N ASP A 469 24.73 -6.40 59.90
CA ASP A 469 25.31 -7.50 59.11
C ASP A 469 26.80 -7.29 58.76
N LYS A 470 27.27 -6.03 58.71
CA LYS A 470 28.69 -5.71 58.50
C LYS A 470 29.54 -5.91 59.76
N VAL A 471 28.95 -5.91 60.95
CA VAL A 471 29.66 -6.17 62.21
C VAL A 471 29.82 -7.67 62.46
N PHE A 472 28.81 -8.50 62.16
CA PHE A 472 28.88 -9.95 62.43
C PHE A 472 29.88 -10.70 61.53
N LYS A 473 30.03 -10.31 60.26
CA LYS A 473 31.01 -10.95 59.34
C LYS A 473 32.48 -10.65 59.66
N ARG A 474 32.78 -9.68 60.53
CA ARG A 474 34.17 -9.36 60.93
C ARG A 474 34.65 -10.16 62.15
N PHE A 475 33.78 -10.93 62.82
CA PHE A 475 34.12 -11.71 64.02
C PHE A 475 34.11 -13.25 63.85
N SER A 476 33.62 -13.82 62.75
CA SER A 476 33.55 -15.29 62.58
C SER A 476 34.54 -15.92 61.58
N GLY A 477 35.65 -15.25 61.27
CA GLY A 477 36.62 -15.70 60.25
C GLY A 477 38.05 -15.95 60.75
N LYS A 478 38.24 -16.59 61.90
CA LYS A 478 39.54 -17.18 62.29
C LYS A 478 39.34 -18.61 62.76
N GLY A 479 39.51 -19.55 61.83
CA GLY A 479 39.58 -20.98 62.10
C GLY A 479 40.34 -21.67 60.99
N LYS A 480 41.68 -21.66 61.09
CA LYS A 480 42.55 -22.57 60.35
C LYS A 480 42.18 -24.00 60.74
N GLN A 481 41.96 -24.88 59.77
CA GLN A 481 42.38 -26.26 59.90
C GLN A 481 43.00 -26.73 58.58
N THR A 482 44.31 -26.85 58.68
CA THR A 482 45.22 -27.63 57.86
C THR A 482 44.79 -29.09 57.84
N ALA A 483 44.68 -29.67 56.64
CA ALA A 483 44.75 -31.09 56.42
C ALA A 483 46.22 -31.47 56.20
N VAL A 484 46.77 -32.39 57.01
CA VAL A 484 47.63 -33.51 56.58
C VAL A 484 47.48 -34.58 57.69
N ALA A 485 47.56 -35.85 57.30
CA ALA A 485 47.61 -37.07 58.12
C ALA A 485 48.05 -36.91 59.59
#